data_AF-A0A7Y5NGA1-F1
#
_entry.id   AF-A0A7Y5NGA1-F1
#
_cell.length_a   1.000
_cell.length_b   1.000
_cell.length_c   1.000
_cell.angle_alpha   90.00
_cell.angle_beta   90.00
_cell.angle_gamma   90.00
#
_symmetry.space_group_name_H-M   'P 1'
#
loop_
_entity.id
_entity.type
_entity.pdbx_description
1 polymer ?
#
loop_
_entity_poly.entity_id
_entity_poly.type
_entity_poly.pdbx_seq_one_letter_code
_entity_poly.pdbx_strand_id
1 'polypeptide(L)' 'MAKRGYAFVSLEEALRDEAYRTEDTYTGPAGISWLQRWAMAQGKTGEFFKGEPRTPEFGLKA' A
#
# COMPACT_ATOMS: atom_id res chain seq x y z
N MET A 1 9.48 -14.19 -9.60
CA MET A 1 8.29 -14.10 -8.73
C MET A 1 8.20 -15.31 -7.80
N ALA A 2 7.91 -16.52 -8.29
CA ALA A 2 7.78 -17.72 -7.45
C ALA A 2 9.02 -18.05 -6.58
N LYS A 3 10.24 -17.98 -7.12
CA LYS A 3 11.49 -18.18 -6.36
C LYS A 3 11.72 -17.17 -5.22
N ARG A 4 10.93 -16.08 -5.18
CA ARG A 4 10.98 -15.03 -4.15
C ARG A 4 9.74 -15.08 -3.23
N GLY A 5 8.91 -16.12 -3.33
CA GLY A 5 7.69 -16.28 -2.52
C GLY A 5 6.46 -15.53 -3.03
N TYR A 6 6.52 -14.88 -4.20
CA TYR A 6 5.35 -14.21 -4.78
C TYR A 6 4.50 -15.18 -5.61
N ALA A 7 3.17 -15.10 -5.44
CA ALA A 7 2.17 -15.78 -6.24
C ALA A 7 1.39 -14.79 -7.11
N PHE A 8 0.88 -15.27 -8.24
CA PHE A 8 -0.10 -14.52 -9.04
C PHE A 8 -1.50 -14.85 -8.56
N VAL A 9 -2.33 -13.82 -8.39
CA VAL A 9 -3.75 -13.94 -8.08
C VAL A 9 -4.55 -13.17 -9.13
N SER A 10 -5.82 -13.52 -9.31
CA SER A 10 -6.72 -12.73 -10.16
C SER A 10 -7.03 -11.40 -9.48
N LEU A 11 -7.48 -10.41 -10.26
CA LEU A 11 -7.99 -9.17 -9.70
C LEU A 11 -9.18 -9.41 -8.76
N GLU A 12 -10.07 -10.33 -9.13
CA GLU A 12 -11.21 -10.71 -8.29
C GLU A 12 -10.76 -11.19 -6.91
N GLU A 13 -9.73 -12.05 -6.85
CA GLU A 13 -9.17 -12.52 -5.60
C GLU A 13 -8.52 -11.39 -4.82
N ALA A 14 -7.72 -10.54 -5.47
CA ALA A 14 -7.07 -9.40 -4.81
C ALA A 14 -8.09 -8.46 -4.14
N LEU A 15 -9.22 -8.19 -4.82
CA LEU A 15 -10.26 -7.30 -4.32
C LEU A 15 -11.07 -7.86 -3.15
N ARG A 16 -10.91 -9.14 -2.78
CA ARG A 16 -11.53 -9.72 -1.58
C ARG A 16 -10.83 -9.29 -0.29
N ASP A 17 -9.61 -8.75 -0.38
CA ASP A 17 -8.86 -8.29 0.80
C ASP A 17 -9.60 -7.14 1.51
N GLU A 18 -9.62 -7.19 2.84
CA GLU A 18 -10.26 -6.18 3.70
C GLU A 18 -9.69 -4.79 3.56
N ALA A 19 -8.42 -4.67 3.17
CA ALA A 19 -7.78 -3.40 2.94
C ALA A 19 -8.56 -2.55 1.92
N TYR A 20 -9.15 -3.18 0.89
CA TYR A 20 -9.96 -2.49 -0.13
C TYR A 20 -11.32 -1.99 0.37
N ARG A 21 -11.74 -2.37 1.59
CA ARG A 21 -12.92 -1.80 2.26
C ARG A 21 -12.58 -0.56 3.11
N THR A 22 -11.30 -0.19 3.21
CA THR A 22 -10.88 1.00 3.95
C THR A 22 -11.40 2.25 3.25
N GLU A 23 -12.05 3.13 4.00
CA GLU A 23 -12.50 4.42 3.50
C GLU A 23 -11.32 5.30 3.10
N ASP A 24 -11.48 6.09 2.05
CA ASP A 24 -10.50 7.09 1.65
C ASP A 24 -11.09 8.50 1.78
N THR A 25 -10.75 9.15 2.89
CA THR A 25 -11.26 10.48 3.24
C THR A 25 -10.30 11.61 2.87
N TYR A 26 -9.17 11.29 2.21
CA TYR A 26 -8.13 12.26 1.94
C TYR A 26 -8.47 13.12 0.72
N THR A 27 -8.73 14.42 0.96
CA THR A 27 -9.01 15.42 -0.08
C THR A 27 -7.93 16.51 -0.16
N GLY A 28 -6.75 16.26 0.42
CA GLY A 28 -5.65 17.22 0.47
C GLY A 28 -4.87 17.31 -0.84
N PRO A 29 -4.12 18.40 -1.06
CA PRO A 29 -3.39 18.62 -2.31
C PRO A 29 -2.08 17.82 -2.42
N ALA A 30 -1.58 17.22 -1.33
CA ALA A 30 -0.31 16.50 -1.38
C ALA A 30 -0.48 15.15 -2.09
N GLY A 31 0.46 14.83 -2.97
CA GLY A 31 0.54 13.56 -3.70
C GLY A 31 1.06 12.40 -2.84
N ILE A 32 0.46 12.19 -1.67
CA ILE A 32 0.80 11.09 -0.76
C ILE A 32 0.36 9.75 -1.33
N SER A 33 1.02 8.66 -0.94
CA SER A 33 0.69 7.33 -1.43
C SER A 33 -0.70 6.91 -0.95
N TRP A 34 -1.39 6.04 -1.70
CA TRP A 34 -2.72 5.54 -1.31
C TRP A 34 -2.69 4.80 0.04
N LEU A 35 -1.58 4.13 0.38
CA LEU A 35 -1.35 3.51 1.69
C LEU A 35 -1.35 4.55 2.81
N GLN A 36 -0.74 5.71 2.58
CA GLN A 36 -0.76 6.81 3.55
C GLN A 36 -2.18 7.37 3.73
N ARG A 37 -2.95 7.51 2.65
CA ARG A 37 -4.36 7.97 2.73
C ARG A 37 -5.21 7.02 3.57
N TRP A 38 -5.11 5.72 3.33
CA TRP A 38 -5.84 4.69 4.10
C TRP A 38 -5.41 4.67 5.57
N ALA A 39 -4.11 4.81 5.84
CA ALA A 39 -3.62 4.92 7.21
C ALA A 39 -4.19 6.14 7.94
N MET A 40 -4.32 7.29 7.28
CA MET A 40 -4.97 8.47 7.85
C MET A 40 -6.45 8.21 8.15
N ALA A 41 -7.18 7.56 7.24
CA ALA A 41 -8.59 7.18 7.47
C ALA A 41 -8.76 6.21 8.65
N GLN A 42 -7.76 5.37 8.91
CA GLN A 42 -7.68 4.50 10.09
C GLN A 42 -7.19 5.22 11.37
N GLY A 43 -7.02 6.54 11.34
CA GLY A 43 -6.57 7.34 12.50
C GLY A 43 -5.09 7.16 12.86
N LYS A 44 -4.26 6.63 11.95
CA LYS A 44 -2.81 6.53 12.18
C LYS A 44 -2.17 7.92 12.14
N THR A 45 -1.18 8.13 13.01
CA THR A 45 -0.48 9.40 13.17
C THR A 45 1.00 9.19 13.51
N GLY A 46 1.80 10.27 13.41
CA GLY A 46 3.16 10.32 13.94
C GLY A 46 4.10 9.24 13.38
N GLU A 47 4.64 8.42 14.27
CA GLU A 47 5.65 7.40 13.97
C GLU A 47 5.20 6.37 12.91
N PHE A 48 3.89 6.16 12.73
CA PHE A 48 3.37 5.21 11.74
C PHE A 48 3.89 5.51 10.32
N PHE A 49 4.08 6.78 10.00
CA PHE A 49 4.52 7.23 8.68
C PHE A 49 6.05 7.27 8.54
N LYS A 50 6.81 6.85 9.56
CA LYS A 50 8.26 6.79 9.47
C LYS A 50 8.72 5.48 8.85
N GLY A 51 9.70 5.58 7.96
CA GLY A 51 10.41 4.43 7.41
C GLY A 51 9.57 3.63 6.42
N GLU A 52 9.05 4.30 5.39
CA GLU A 52 8.38 3.61 4.29
C GLU A 52 9.26 2.48 3.72
N PRO A 53 8.66 1.34 3.35
CA PRO A 53 9.42 0.25 2.77
C PRO A 53 10.19 0.73 1.54
N ARG A 54 11.52 0.56 1.56
CA ARG A 54 12.33 0.85 0.38
C ARG A 54 11.98 -0.14 -0.73
N THR A 55 11.89 0.37 -1.96
CA THR A 55 11.76 -0.48 -3.14
C THR A 55 12.89 -1.50 -3.17
N PRO A 56 12.60 -2.80 -3.26
CA PRO A 56 13.64 -3.81 -3.36
C PRO A 56 14.54 -3.60 -4.58
N GLU A 57 15.84 -3.86 -4.45
CA GLU A 57 16.81 -3.62 -5.53
C GLU A 57 16.46 -4.32 -6.85
N PHE A 58 15.84 -5.49 -6.79
CA PHE A 58 15.45 -6.24 -8.00
C PHE A 58 14.35 -5.55 -8.81
N GLY A 59 13.60 -4.61 -8.22
CA GLY A 59 12.59 -3.81 -8.90
C GLY A 59 13.14 -2.50 -9.49
N LEU A 60 14.37 -2.12 -9.13
CA LEU A 60 15.03 -0.90 -9.61
C LEU A 60 15.91 -1.15 -10.85
N LYS A 61 16.17 -2.42 -11.18
CA LYS A 61 16.99 -2.81 -12.34
C LYS A 61 16.05 -3.21 -13.47
N ALA A 62 16.13 -2.49 -14.59
CA ALA A 62 15.42 -2.78 -15.84
C ALA A 62 15.98 -4.02 -16.54
#